data_AF-Q1LGT3-F1
#
_entry.id   AF-Q1LGT3-F1
#
_cell.length_a   1.000
_cell.length_b   1.000
_cell.length_c   1.000
_cell.angle_alpha   90.00
_cell.angle_beta   90.00
_cell.angle_gamma   90.00
#
_symmetry.space_group_name_H-M   'P 1'
#
loop_
_entity.id
_entity.type
_entity.pdbx_description
1 polymer ?
#
loop_
_entity_poly.entity_id
_entity_poly.type
_entity_poly.pdbx_seq_one_letter_code
_entity_poly.pdbx_strand_id
1 'polypeptide(L)'
;MNVFMSPAYDDELVYNVCTRYLAEFPTVSRERIITDVFGVNIVLSPHLPRNLHQFCERTGQVIAKTKEEMFWWHSMYPFICAYQTSERRAQARDYAFYGRAVRRMPGILAAIEPPKFLRWCPDCVVEDRARPDCGEAYWRRTHQIPGVWQCDKHGTDLVDSQVPRFASVTSDHPAEMMIPRNVRPFRKKRPCSPMEALLRKHLVALLKAGHFEDRPEHPNFREAAARAGFGPTVKIDYTELYEAFSEYWGDVLERLDERYRTRPAGVSWLHAQFNARGLMGQPVVRELFDIFFRDRCGLDVYQMPPLESSYKRFMPVFYCPNPYAAHGRGEQVKRVTRCKDNPDILDISCKCGFTAMVSAASAGKTMTMADVIKVGKFGPTWPEQCAKLRAEGKGLSQVAKELNLPENTARYLWRQSKPLLAADEKTLKKQESAK
;
A
#
# COMPACT_ATOMS: atom_id res chain seq x y z
N MET A 1 5.77 21.18 -34.11
CA MET A 1 7.13 20.94 -34.62
C MET A 1 7.35 19.45 -34.57
N ASN A 2 7.75 18.83 -35.68
CA ASN A 2 7.97 17.39 -35.75
C ASN A 2 9.45 17.13 -35.48
N VAL A 3 9.72 16.22 -34.56
CA VAL A 3 11.07 15.79 -34.18
C VAL A 3 11.32 14.43 -34.79
N PHE A 4 12.37 14.33 -35.62
CA PHE A 4 12.74 13.09 -36.28
C PHE A 4 13.75 12.35 -35.42
N MET A 5 13.33 11.22 -34.84
CA MET A 5 14.13 10.43 -33.91
C MET A 5 14.16 8.98 -34.34
N SER A 6 15.29 8.30 -34.15
CA SER A 6 15.41 6.87 -34.38
C SER A 6 14.32 6.07 -33.63
N PRO A 7 13.67 5.07 -34.25
CA PRO A 7 12.62 4.29 -33.61
C PRO A 7 13.08 3.61 -32.31
N ALA A 8 12.13 3.34 -31.41
CA ALA A 8 12.39 2.61 -30.17
C ALA A 8 12.55 1.11 -30.44
N TYR A 9 13.60 0.49 -29.91
CA TYR A 9 13.84 -0.95 -29.99
C TYR A 9 12.99 -1.72 -28.98
N ASP A 10 12.85 -3.03 -29.21
CA ASP A 10 12.11 -3.91 -28.29
C ASP A 10 12.71 -3.92 -26.88
N ASP A 11 11.84 -3.78 -25.88
CA ASP A 11 12.17 -3.65 -24.46
C ASP A 11 13.10 -2.46 -24.11
N GLU A 12 13.28 -1.48 -25.01
CA GLU A 12 14.07 -0.27 -24.77
C GLU A 12 13.35 0.72 -23.85
N LEU A 13 14.08 1.35 -22.93
CA LEU A 13 13.57 2.45 -22.13
C LEU A 13 13.37 3.73 -22.95
N VAL A 14 12.26 4.47 -22.71
CA VAL A 14 12.08 5.84 -23.26
C VAL A 14 13.28 6.73 -22.95
N TYR A 15 13.88 6.54 -21.78
CA TYR A 15 15.12 7.20 -21.40
C TYR A 15 16.24 6.99 -22.44
N ASN A 16 16.49 5.75 -22.91
CA ASN A 16 17.55 5.48 -23.90
C ASN A 16 17.21 6.04 -25.29
N VAL A 17 15.93 5.97 -25.67
CA VAL A 17 15.42 6.59 -26.91
C VAL A 17 15.75 8.07 -26.95
N CYS A 18 15.52 8.80 -25.84
CA CYS A 18 15.84 10.21 -25.75
C CYS A 18 17.35 10.50 -25.67
N THR A 19 18.13 9.68 -24.95
CA THR A 19 19.57 9.93 -24.82
C THR A 19 20.36 9.60 -26.10
N ARG A 20 19.88 8.66 -26.92
CA ARG A 20 20.34 8.45 -28.31
C ARG A 20 20.19 9.73 -29.12
N TYR A 21 18.98 10.30 -29.12
CA TYR A 21 18.71 11.54 -29.83
C TYR A 21 19.55 12.72 -29.31
N LEU A 22 19.75 12.84 -27.99
CA LEU A 22 20.66 13.86 -27.44
C LEU A 22 22.10 13.69 -27.95
N ALA A 23 22.58 12.45 -28.08
CA ALA A 23 23.94 12.15 -28.55
C ALA A 23 24.13 12.40 -30.06
N GLU A 24 23.05 12.36 -30.86
CA GLU A 24 23.09 12.75 -32.28
C GLU A 24 23.34 14.25 -32.47
N PHE A 25 22.98 15.10 -31.49
CA PHE A 25 23.08 16.56 -31.57
C PHE A 25 23.92 17.17 -30.43
N PRO A 26 25.21 16.84 -30.30
CA PRO A 26 26.04 17.24 -29.15
C PRO A 26 26.31 18.75 -29.07
N THR A 27 26.09 19.49 -30.15
CA THR A 27 26.28 20.95 -30.23
C THR A 27 25.04 21.75 -29.85
N VAL A 28 23.87 21.10 -29.76
CA VAL A 28 22.61 21.75 -29.39
C VAL A 28 22.40 21.61 -27.89
N SER A 29 21.87 22.65 -27.23
CA SER A 29 21.65 22.59 -25.79
C SER A 29 20.61 21.51 -25.46
N ARG A 30 20.94 20.69 -24.44
CA ARG A 30 20.05 19.67 -23.87
C ARG A 30 18.66 20.23 -23.57
N GLU A 31 18.61 21.40 -22.92
CA GLU A 31 17.35 22.06 -22.58
C GLU A 31 16.47 22.33 -23.81
N ARG A 32 17.07 22.77 -24.91
CA ARG A 32 16.35 23.00 -26.16
C ARG A 32 15.80 21.69 -26.72
N ILE A 33 16.64 20.66 -26.84
CA ILE A 33 16.21 19.35 -27.34
C ILE A 33 15.07 18.78 -26.48
N ILE A 34 15.21 18.79 -25.16
CA ILE A 34 14.18 18.25 -24.26
C ILE A 34 12.89 19.08 -24.34
N THR A 35 12.98 20.40 -24.45
CA THR A 35 11.80 21.26 -24.62
C THR A 35 11.13 21.03 -25.97
N ASP A 36 11.90 20.79 -27.02
CA ASP A 36 11.42 20.47 -28.36
C ASP A 36 10.71 19.11 -28.40
N VAL A 37 11.22 18.12 -27.67
CA VAL A 37 10.63 16.78 -27.58
C VAL A 37 9.42 16.72 -26.63
N PHE A 38 9.52 17.26 -25.42
CA PHE A 38 8.52 17.09 -24.35
C PHE A 38 7.65 18.32 -24.09
N GLY A 39 7.88 19.43 -24.79
CA GLY A 39 7.21 20.71 -24.59
C GLY A 39 7.66 21.52 -23.38
N VAL A 40 8.44 20.90 -22.50
CA VAL A 40 9.01 21.54 -21.31
C VAL A 40 10.33 20.86 -20.98
N ASN A 41 11.26 21.62 -20.38
CA ASN A 41 12.50 21.06 -19.89
C ASN A 41 12.24 20.11 -18.70
N ILE A 42 12.60 18.84 -18.85
CA ILE A 42 12.44 17.79 -17.84
C ILE A 42 13.73 17.00 -17.63
N VAL A 43 13.79 16.32 -16.49
CA VAL A 43 14.79 15.29 -16.23
C VAL A 43 14.27 13.95 -16.78
N LEU A 44 15.07 13.26 -17.60
CA LEU A 44 14.70 11.98 -18.21
C LEU A 44 14.81 10.85 -17.17
N SER A 45 13.73 10.15 -16.89
CA SER A 45 13.71 9.08 -15.89
C SER A 45 13.85 7.69 -16.54
N PRO A 46 14.80 6.84 -16.11
CA PRO A 46 14.88 5.43 -16.51
C PRO A 46 13.72 4.55 -15.98
N HIS A 47 12.80 5.11 -15.20
CA HIS A 47 11.69 4.36 -14.62
C HIS A 47 10.35 4.75 -15.22
N LEU A 48 9.94 5.98 -14.94
CA LEU A 48 8.65 6.49 -15.32
C LEU A 48 8.87 7.82 -16.05
N PRO A 49 8.69 7.85 -17.38
CA PRO A 49 8.81 9.09 -18.14
C PRO A 49 7.71 10.07 -17.72
N ARG A 50 7.86 11.32 -18.16
CA ARG A 50 6.90 12.40 -17.94
C ARG A 50 6.54 13.03 -19.28
N ASN A 51 5.32 13.53 -19.43
CA ASN A 51 4.82 14.21 -20.63
C ASN A 51 4.85 13.36 -21.90
N LEU A 52 4.55 12.05 -21.79
CA LEU A 52 4.47 11.15 -22.94
C LEU A 52 3.44 11.59 -24.00
N HIS A 53 2.38 12.31 -23.60
CA HIS A 53 1.43 12.88 -24.56
C HIS A 53 2.14 13.80 -25.55
N GLN A 54 2.86 14.79 -25.04
CA GLN A 54 3.56 15.76 -25.86
C GLN A 54 4.72 15.13 -26.64
N PHE A 55 5.42 14.18 -26.02
CA PHE A 55 6.45 13.37 -26.67
C PHE A 55 5.90 12.71 -27.93
N CYS A 56 4.83 11.92 -27.82
CA CYS A 56 4.29 11.16 -28.96
C CYS A 56 3.64 12.07 -30.00
N GLU A 57 3.03 13.20 -29.60
CA GLU A 57 2.50 14.18 -30.54
C GLU A 57 3.60 14.76 -31.45
N ARG A 58 4.81 14.97 -30.90
CA ARG A 58 5.93 15.60 -31.62
C ARG A 58 6.84 14.60 -32.34
N THR A 59 6.91 13.36 -31.88
CA THR A 59 7.76 12.30 -32.46
C THR A 59 6.96 11.25 -33.24
N GLY A 60 5.64 11.31 -33.20
CA GLY A 60 4.74 10.24 -33.67
C GLY A 60 4.85 9.91 -35.16
N GLN A 61 5.32 10.85 -35.99
CA GLN A 61 5.58 10.58 -37.41
C GLN A 61 6.73 9.58 -37.64
N VAL A 62 7.63 9.41 -36.67
CA VAL A 62 8.83 8.56 -36.81
C VAL A 62 8.82 7.39 -35.84
N ILE A 63 8.48 7.63 -34.58
CA ILE A 63 8.43 6.55 -33.57
C ILE A 63 7.23 5.62 -33.84
N ALA A 64 6.15 6.14 -34.44
CA ALA A 64 4.95 5.40 -34.79
C ALA A 64 4.35 4.58 -33.62
N LYS A 65 4.52 5.08 -32.38
CA LYS A 65 3.91 4.52 -31.16
C LYS A 65 3.04 5.56 -30.49
N THR A 66 1.91 5.10 -29.97
CA THR A 66 1.02 5.86 -29.09
C THR A 66 1.66 6.10 -27.73
N LYS A 67 1.14 7.10 -26.99
CA LYS A 67 1.57 7.35 -25.61
C LYS A 67 1.29 6.15 -24.70
N GLU A 68 0.23 5.39 -24.98
CA GLU A 68 -0.10 4.14 -24.31
C GLU A 68 0.95 3.06 -24.55
N GLU A 69 1.37 2.86 -25.81
CA GLU A 69 2.42 1.89 -26.13
C GLU A 69 3.77 2.27 -25.52
N MET A 70 4.14 3.56 -25.59
CA MET A 70 5.36 4.05 -24.93
C MET A 70 5.31 3.83 -23.41
N PHE A 71 4.14 4.02 -22.81
CA PHE A 71 3.95 3.84 -21.38
C PHE A 71 4.01 2.37 -20.95
N TRP A 72 3.34 1.47 -21.66
CA TRP A 72 3.32 0.05 -21.30
C TRP A 72 4.59 -0.72 -21.71
N TRP A 73 5.18 -0.36 -22.85
CA TRP A 73 6.26 -1.14 -23.48
C TRP A 73 7.63 -0.47 -23.41
N HIS A 74 7.72 0.80 -23.02
CA HIS A 74 8.99 1.52 -22.91
C HIS A 74 9.19 2.21 -21.55
N SER A 75 8.30 1.98 -20.58
CA SER A 75 8.48 2.39 -19.18
C SER A 75 8.47 1.22 -18.21
N MET A 76 8.91 1.47 -16.97
CA MET A 76 8.86 0.52 -15.86
C MET A 76 7.51 0.54 -15.12
N TYR A 77 6.50 1.29 -15.60
CA TYR A 77 5.15 1.34 -15.00
C TYR A 77 4.53 -0.04 -14.73
N PRO A 78 4.57 -1.02 -15.68
CA PRO A 78 3.93 -2.32 -15.47
C PRO A 78 4.41 -2.99 -14.19
N PHE A 79 5.72 -2.94 -13.95
CA PHE A 79 6.36 -3.48 -12.77
C PHE A 79 6.08 -2.63 -11.53
N ILE A 80 6.37 -1.33 -11.60
CA ILE A 80 6.29 -0.39 -10.46
C ILE A 80 4.88 -0.35 -9.85
N CYS A 81 3.84 -0.44 -10.69
CA CYS A 81 2.45 -0.28 -10.26
C CYS A 81 1.65 -1.58 -10.16
N ALA A 82 2.29 -2.74 -10.39
CA ALA A 82 1.69 -4.07 -10.38
C ALA A 82 0.80 -4.35 -9.17
N TYR A 83 1.22 -3.89 -7.98
CA TYR A 83 0.51 -4.12 -6.72
C TYR A 83 0.14 -2.83 -6.02
N GLN A 84 -0.03 -1.74 -6.77
CA GLN A 84 -0.50 -0.47 -6.21
C GLN A 84 -2.03 -0.37 -6.31
N THR A 85 -2.63 0.50 -5.49
CA THR A 85 -4.07 0.78 -5.58
C THR A 85 -4.43 1.41 -6.92
N SER A 86 -5.70 1.29 -7.34
CA SER A 86 -6.23 1.95 -8.54
C SER A 86 -5.96 3.45 -8.55
N GLU A 87 -6.10 4.11 -7.39
CA GLU A 87 -5.77 5.53 -7.20
C GLU A 87 -4.30 5.83 -7.52
N ARG A 88 -3.35 5.06 -6.98
CA ARG A 88 -1.92 5.25 -7.24
C ARG A 88 -1.54 4.92 -8.68
N ARG A 89 -2.17 3.91 -9.28
CA ARG A 89 -2.01 3.56 -10.71
C ARG A 89 -2.46 4.71 -11.61
N ALA A 90 -3.59 5.34 -11.30
CA ALA A 90 -4.10 6.51 -12.02
C ALA A 90 -3.18 7.72 -11.86
N GLN A 91 -2.73 8.02 -10.64
CA GLN A 91 -1.78 9.11 -10.38
C GLN A 91 -0.46 8.93 -11.16
N ALA A 92 0.08 7.72 -11.19
CA ALA A 92 1.29 7.40 -11.95
C ALA A 92 1.09 7.55 -13.47
N ARG A 93 -0.07 7.16 -13.99
CA ARG A 93 -0.45 7.36 -15.40
C ARG A 93 -0.58 8.83 -15.75
N ASP A 94 -1.29 9.62 -14.94
CA ASP A 94 -1.48 11.06 -15.18
C ASP A 94 -0.15 11.83 -15.13
N TYR A 95 0.73 11.45 -14.19
CA TYR A 95 2.10 11.96 -14.15
C TYR A 95 2.86 11.63 -15.45
N ALA A 96 2.80 10.37 -15.90
CA ALA A 96 3.53 9.95 -17.09
C ALA A 96 3.01 10.63 -18.37
N PHE A 97 1.70 10.81 -18.49
CA PHE A 97 1.08 11.37 -19.70
C PHE A 97 1.20 12.89 -19.76
N TYR A 98 0.94 13.58 -18.65
CA TYR A 98 0.73 15.04 -18.65
C TYR A 98 1.63 15.79 -17.68
N GLY A 99 2.42 15.08 -16.87
CA GLY A 99 3.34 15.70 -15.93
C GLY A 99 2.66 16.53 -14.84
N ARG A 100 1.36 16.38 -14.64
CA ARG A 100 0.58 17.03 -13.58
C ARG A 100 0.95 16.38 -12.25
N ALA A 101 1.77 17.03 -11.45
CA ALA A 101 2.11 16.55 -10.11
C ALA A 101 1.08 17.11 -9.10
N VAL A 102 0.17 16.27 -8.59
CA VAL A 102 -0.75 16.70 -7.51
C VAL A 102 -0.12 16.45 -6.13
N ARG A 103 0.79 15.48 -6.01
CA ARG A 103 1.71 15.29 -4.87
C ARG A 103 3.02 14.70 -5.42
N ARG A 104 4.19 15.07 -4.86
CA ARG A 104 5.45 14.36 -5.15
C ARG A 104 5.16 12.86 -5.08
N MET A 105 5.38 12.09 -6.14
CA MET A 105 5.17 10.62 -6.15
C MET A 105 5.99 9.98 -5.02
N PRO A 106 5.43 9.73 -3.82
CA PRO A 106 6.21 9.29 -2.68
C PRO A 106 6.06 7.78 -2.59
N GLY A 107 7.13 7.06 -2.92
CA GLY A 107 7.27 5.69 -2.45
C GLY A 107 6.92 4.55 -3.41
N ILE A 108 6.43 4.79 -4.62
CA ILE A 108 6.28 3.67 -5.59
C ILE A 108 7.66 3.12 -6.03
N LEU A 109 8.70 3.95 -5.97
CA LEU A 109 10.09 3.57 -6.25
C LEU A 109 10.95 3.26 -5.01
N ALA A 110 10.42 3.44 -3.79
CA ALA A 110 11.27 3.53 -2.58
C ALA A 110 11.32 2.28 -1.69
N ALA A 111 10.50 1.25 -1.96
CA ALA A 111 10.31 0.15 -1.00
C ALA A 111 11.28 -1.04 -1.17
N ILE A 112 11.92 -1.20 -2.33
CA ILE A 112 13.11 -2.06 -2.50
C ILE A 112 14.13 -1.29 -3.30
N GLU A 113 15.28 -1.07 -2.66
CA GLU A 113 16.64 -1.32 -3.15
C GLU A 113 16.81 -1.51 -4.66
N PRO A 114 16.48 -0.54 -5.52
CA PRO A 114 16.60 -0.75 -6.93
C PRO A 114 18.10 -0.66 -7.31
N PRO A 115 18.63 -1.48 -8.25
CA PRO A 115 20.05 -1.45 -8.64
C PRO A 115 20.59 -0.03 -8.84
N LYS A 116 21.66 0.35 -8.13
CA LYS A 116 22.13 1.75 -8.09
C LYS A 116 22.45 2.36 -9.45
N PHE A 117 22.86 1.51 -10.38
CA PHE A 117 23.19 1.89 -11.75
C PHE A 117 22.30 1.17 -12.75
N LEU A 118 22.21 1.71 -13.96
CA LEU A 118 21.60 0.98 -15.07
C LEU A 118 22.44 -0.25 -15.39
N ARG A 119 21.77 -1.35 -15.72
CA ARG A 119 22.41 -2.64 -15.96
C ARG A 119 22.27 -3.09 -17.40
N TRP A 120 23.23 -3.90 -17.83
CA TRP A 120 23.29 -4.46 -19.17
C TRP A 120 23.76 -5.91 -19.16
N CYS A 121 23.47 -6.63 -20.25
CA CYS A 121 23.91 -8.00 -20.48
C CYS A 121 24.97 -7.99 -21.59
N PRO A 122 26.18 -8.55 -21.38
CA PRO A 122 27.21 -8.65 -22.41
C PRO A 122 26.75 -9.36 -23.69
N ASP A 123 25.95 -10.41 -23.55
CA ASP A 123 25.45 -11.18 -24.69
C ASP A 123 24.38 -10.41 -25.49
N CYS A 124 23.46 -9.71 -24.81
CA CYS A 124 22.52 -8.81 -25.50
C CYS A 124 23.27 -7.74 -26.32
N VAL A 125 24.30 -7.13 -25.74
CA VAL A 125 25.07 -6.08 -26.43
C VAL A 125 25.74 -6.60 -27.70
N VAL A 126 26.27 -7.82 -27.68
CA VAL A 126 26.84 -8.46 -28.88
C VAL A 126 25.76 -8.65 -29.95
N GLU A 127 24.58 -9.16 -29.57
CA GLU A 127 23.46 -9.37 -30.49
C GLU A 127 22.93 -8.04 -31.06
N ASP A 128 22.77 -7.02 -30.20
CA ASP A 128 22.23 -5.72 -30.58
C ASP A 128 23.15 -5.01 -31.58
N ARG A 129 24.47 -5.04 -31.36
CA ARG A 129 25.47 -4.49 -32.29
C ARG A 129 25.60 -5.27 -33.60
N ALA A 130 25.31 -6.57 -33.59
CA ALA A 130 25.38 -7.42 -34.78
C ALA A 130 24.11 -7.33 -35.65
N ARG A 131 23.00 -6.83 -35.11
CA ARG A 131 21.72 -6.72 -35.79
C ARG A 131 21.71 -5.57 -36.81
N PRO A 132 21.40 -5.82 -38.10
CA PRO A 132 21.35 -4.77 -39.12
C PRO A 132 20.31 -3.68 -38.86
N ASP A 133 19.22 -4.01 -38.16
CA ASP A 133 18.12 -3.13 -37.83
C ASP A 133 18.30 -2.37 -36.49
N CYS A 134 19.42 -2.59 -35.79
CA CYS A 134 19.72 -1.97 -34.51
C CYS A 134 21.11 -1.34 -34.50
N GLY A 135 22.18 -2.13 -34.63
CA GLY A 135 23.56 -1.65 -34.77
C GLY A 135 24.21 -1.08 -33.50
N GLU A 136 23.49 -1.01 -32.37
CA GLU A 136 23.96 -0.35 -31.15
C GLU A 136 23.34 -0.96 -29.89
N ALA A 137 23.99 -0.77 -28.74
CA ALA A 137 23.47 -1.16 -27.44
C ALA A 137 22.42 -0.18 -26.92
N TYR A 138 21.43 -0.70 -26.17
CA TYR A 138 20.42 0.11 -25.50
C TYR A 138 20.05 -0.39 -24.10
N TRP A 139 19.50 0.51 -23.27
CA TRP A 139 19.05 0.17 -21.94
C TRP A 139 17.71 -0.57 -21.99
N ARG A 140 17.75 -1.88 -21.72
CA ARG A 140 16.56 -2.72 -21.60
C ARG A 140 15.86 -2.56 -20.26
N ARG A 141 14.52 -2.60 -20.27
CA ARG A 141 13.71 -2.52 -19.05
C ARG A 141 13.87 -3.74 -18.15
N THR A 142 13.86 -4.95 -18.74
CA THR A 142 14.01 -6.23 -18.02
C THR A 142 15.29 -6.26 -17.18
N HIS A 143 16.38 -5.71 -17.70
CA HIS A 143 17.65 -5.59 -16.99
C HIS A 143 17.58 -4.65 -15.77
N GLN A 144 16.58 -3.77 -15.66
CA GLN A 144 16.47 -2.81 -14.56
C GLN A 144 15.60 -3.29 -13.38
N ILE A 145 14.95 -4.44 -13.52
CA ILE A 145 14.07 -5.03 -12.52
C ILE A 145 14.86 -5.39 -11.25
N PRO A 146 14.54 -4.83 -10.07
CA PRO A 146 15.11 -5.26 -8.80
C PRO A 146 14.83 -6.76 -8.55
N GLY A 147 15.79 -7.51 -8.01
CA GLY A 147 15.68 -8.96 -7.83
C GLY A 147 15.94 -9.80 -9.09
N VAL A 148 16.20 -9.17 -10.24
CA VAL A 148 16.74 -9.85 -11.43
C VAL A 148 18.23 -9.57 -11.52
N TRP A 149 19.08 -10.58 -11.33
CA TRP A 149 20.54 -10.43 -11.39
C TRP A 149 21.18 -11.01 -12.65
N GLN A 150 20.44 -11.82 -13.38
CA GLN A 150 20.86 -12.45 -14.63
C GLN A 150 19.86 -12.13 -15.72
N CYS A 151 20.34 -11.99 -16.95
CA CYS A 151 19.51 -11.77 -18.13
C CYS A 151 18.50 -12.91 -18.30
N ASP A 152 17.23 -12.58 -18.55
CA ASP A 152 16.17 -13.57 -18.79
C ASP A 152 16.38 -14.34 -20.11
N LYS A 153 17.03 -13.70 -21.08
CA LYS A 153 17.36 -14.30 -22.38
C LYS A 153 18.60 -15.21 -22.32
N HIS A 154 19.70 -14.74 -21.72
CA HIS A 154 21.01 -15.42 -21.81
C HIS A 154 21.43 -16.18 -20.55
N GLY A 155 20.84 -15.84 -19.40
CA GLY A 155 21.29 -16.34 -18.09
C GLY A 155 22.67 -15.83 -17.67
N THR A 156 23.21 -14.83 -18.37
CA THR A 156 24.47 -14.14 -18.04
C THR A 156 24.22 -13.11 -16.96
N ASP A 157 25.17 -12.93 -16.05
CA ASP A 157 25.08 -11.94 -14.98
C ASP A 157 24.97 -10.53 -15.56
N LEU A 158 24.02 -9.77 -15.02
CA LEU A 158 23.82 -8.37 -15.37
C LEU A 158 24.94 -7.54 -14.76
N VAL A 159 25.46 -6.61 -15.56
CA VAL A 159 26.60 -5.78 -15.23
C VAL A 159 26.11 -4.37 -14.91
N ASP A 160 26.49 -3.84 -13.76
CA ASP A 160 26.25 -2.44 -13.40
C ASP A 160 27.08 -1.52 -14.31
N SER A 161 26.46 -0.48 -14.86
CA SER A 161 27.14 0.61 -15.57
C SER A 161 27.62 1.70 -14.61
N GLN A 162 28.09 2.82 -15.15
CA GLN A 162 28.37 4.04 -14.38
C GLN A 162 27.20 5.02 -14.38
N VAL A 163 26.09 4.73 -15.07
CA VAL A 163 24.92 5.61 -15.17
C VAL A 163 24.04 5.40 -13.94
N PRO A 164 23.88 6.40 -13.06
CA PRO A 164 23.01 6.28 -11.90
C PRO A 164 21.57 6.02 -12.31
N ARG A 165 20.87 5.21 -11.53
CA ARG A 165 19.45 4.94 -11.72
C ARG A 165 18.59 6.19 -11.52
N PHE A 166 18.91 6.96 -10.48
CA PHE A 166 18.19 8.20 -10.21
C PHE A 166 18.64 9.24 -11.20
N ALA A 167 17.70 9.68 -12.01
CA ALA A 167 17.99 10.62 -13.05
C ALA A 167 18.49 11.94 -12.48
N SER A 168 19.64 12.35 -12.99
CA SER A 168 20.11 13.73 -12.93
C SER A 168 20.34 14.21 -14.37
N VAL A 169 20.33 15.53 -14.56
CA VAL A 169 20.66 16.16 -15.85
C VAL A 169 22.04 15.71 -16.37
N THR A 170 22.96 15.33 -15.47
CA THR A 170 24.31 14.84 -15.77
C THR A 170 24.38 13.36 -16.12
N SER A 171 23.25 12.64 -16.06
CA SER A 171 23.19 11.20 -16.28
C SER A 171 22.62 10.85 -17.65
N ASP A 172 22.41 11.78 -18.58
CA ASP A 172 21.73 11.53 -19.86
C ASP A 172 22.66 10.89 -20.91
N HIS A 173 22.96 9.60 -20.72
CA HIS A 173 23.86 8.86 -21.60
C HIS A 173 23.19 7.64 -22.24
N PRO A 174 23.25 7.49 -23.58
CA PRO A 174 22.79 6.27 -24.23
C PRO A 174 23.72 5.11 -23.90
N ALA A 175 23.18 3.89 -23.93
CA ALA A 175 23.94 2.71 -23.53
C ALA A 175 25.18 2.48 -24.38
N GLU A 176 25.11 2.73 -25.70
CA GLU A 176 26.26 2.58 -26.61
C GLU A 176 27.48 3.43 -26.21
N MET A 177 27.27 4.61 -25.61
CA MET A 177 28.37 5.44 -25.12
C MET A 177 28.96 4.95 -23.80
N MET A 178 28.16 4.29 -22.97
CA MET A 178 28.54 3.92 -21.60
C MET A 178 29.05 2.47 -21.49
N ILE A 179 28.70 1.63 -22.46
CA ILE A 179 29.07 0.22 -22.49
C ILE A 179 30.35 0.06 -23.32
N PRO A 180 31.41 -0.58 -22.79
CA PRO A 180 32.66 -0.74 -23.51
C PRO A 180 32.48 -1.53 -24.81
N ARG A 181 33.30 -1.21 -25.82
CA ARG A 181 33.29 -1.94 -27.11
C ARG A 181 33.56 -3.43 -26.91
N ASN A 182 34.59 -3.77 -26.13
CA ASN A 182 34.88 -5.16 -25.77
C ASN A 182 34.13 -5.57 -24.50
N VAL A 183 33.00 -6.27 -24.68
CA VAL A 183 32.16 -6.73 -23.58
C VAL A 183 32.54 -8.11 -23.02
N ARG A 184 33.45 -8.85 -23.71
CA ARG A 184 33.83 -10.22 -23.32
C ARG A 184 34.32 -10.34 -21.87
N PRO A 185 35.14 -9.42 -21.32
CA PRO A 185 35.61 -9.51 -19.93
C PRO A 185 34.50 -9.44 -18.88
N PHE A 186 33.34 -8.88 -19.26
CA PHE A 186 32.19 -8.73 -18.37
C PHE A 186 31.23 -9.91 -18.44
N ARG A 187 31.41 -10.82 -19.41
CA ARG A 187 30.58 -12.01 -19.58
C ARG A 187 30.88 -13.01 -18.47
N LYS A 188 30.12 -12.91 -17.37
CA LYS A 188 30.16 -13.82 -16.23
C LYS A 188 28.85 -14.56 -16.12
N LYS A 189 28.92 -15.83 -15.72
CA LYS A 189 27.75 -16.68 -15.50
C LYS A 189 27.94 -17.47 -14.22
N ARG A 190 27.50 -16.90 -13.11
CA ARG A 190 27.44 -17.65 -11.85
C ARG A 190 26.33 -18.71 -11.89
N PRO A 191 26.42 -19.75 -11.04
CA PRO A 191 25.32 -20.67 -10.81
C PRO A 191 24.04 -19.91 -10.41
N CYS A 192 22.91 -20.31 -10.98
CA CYS A 192 21.60 -19.75 -10.69
C CYS A 192 20.77 -20.81 -9.97
N SER A 193 20.33 -20.52 -8.75
CA SER A 193 19.45 -21.43 -8.02
C SER A 193 18.08 -21.53 -8.72
N PRO A 194 17.38 -22.67 -8.61
CA PRO A 194 16.03 -22.81 -9.16
C PRO A 194 15.09 -21.70 -8.68
N MET A 195 15.26 -21.28 -7.42
CA MET A 195 14.45 -20.25 -6.81
C MET A 195 14.71 -18.86 -7.38
N GLU A 196 15.97 -18.53 -7.66
CA GLU A 196 16.28 -17.30 -8.40
C GLU A 196 15.67 -17.33 -9.80
N ALA A 197 15.81 -18.45 -10.51
CA ALA A 197 15.27 -18.57 -11.87
C ALA A 197 13.73 -18.42 -11.87
N LEU A 198 13.05 -18.98 -10.86
CA LEU A 198 11.62 -18.85 -10.66
C LEU A 198 11.22 -17.39 -10.38
N LEU A 199 11.87 -16.74 -9.41
CA LEU A 199 11.62 -15.32 -9.11
C LEU A 199 11.85 -14.43 -10.34
N ARG A 200 12.97 -14.63 -11.05
CA ARG A 200 13.28 -13.89 -12.28
C ARG A 200 12.17 -14.05 -13.32
N LYS A 201 11.70 -15.28 -13.56
CA LYS A 201 10.61 -15.55 -14.50
C LYS A 201 9.35 -14.77 -14.15
N HIS A 202 8.97 -14.77 -12.87
CA HIS A 202 7.79 -14.06 -12.38
C HIS A 202 7.92 -12.54 -12.51
N LEU A 203 9.05 -11.97 -12.08
CA LEU A 203 9.26 -10.52 -12.15
C LEU A 203 9.35 -10.00 -13.60
N VAL A 204 9.94 -10.77 -14.50
CA VAL A 204 9.98 -10.43 -15.94
C VAL A 204 8.60 -10.53 -16.57
N ALA A 205 7.83 -11.58 -16.25
CA ALA A 205 6.44 -11.68 -16.67
C ALA A 205 5.62 -10.49 -16.14
N LEU A 206 5.89 -10.04 -14.91
CA LEU A 206 5.26 -8.86 -14.33
C LEU A 206 5.56 -7.58 -15.09
N LEU A 207 6.74 -7.43 -15.69
CA LEU A 207 7.02 -6.28 -16.53
C LEU A 207 6.37 -6.42 -17.92
N LYS A 208 6.34 -7.64 -18.48
CA LYS A 208 5.90 -7.90 -19.86
C LYS A 208 4.39 -8.11 -20.02
N ALA A 209 3.64 -8.44 -18.97
CA ALA A 209 2.22 -8.82 -19.09
C ALA A 209 1.27 -7.67 -19.46
N GLY A 210 1.73 -6.41 -19.44
CA GLY A 210 1.03 -5.28 -20.06
C GLY A 210 -0.28 -4.81 -19.40
N HIS A 211 -0.96 -5.62 -18.59
CA HIS A 211 -2.22 -5.26 -17.92
C HIS A 211 -2.36 -6.02 -16.57
N PHE A 212 -2.62 -5.28 -15.47
CA PHE A 212 -2.74 -5.85 -14.09
C PHE A 212 -4.04 -5.40 -13.39
N GLU A 213 -5.04 -5.02 -14.17
CA GLU A 213 -6.31 -4.46 -13.67
C GLU A 213 -7.13 -5.50 -12.89
N ASP A 214 -6.93 -6.80 -13.17
CA ASP A 214 -7.66 -7.91 -12.56
C ASP A 214 -7.01 -8.54 -11.32
N ARG A 215 -5.96 -7.92 -10.74
CA ARG A 215 -5.35 -8.46 -9.51
C ARG A 215 -6.26 -8.17 -8.31
N PRO A 216 -6.70 -9.18 -7.53
CA PRO A 216 -7.59 -8.97 -6.40
C PRO A 216 -7.06 -7.94 -5.41
N GLU A 217 -7.99 -7.22 -4.78
CA GLU A 217 -7.67 -6.40 -3.62
C GLU A 217 -7.00 -7.25 -2.54
N HIS A 218 -6.10 -6.62 -1.82
CA HIS A 218 -4.90 -7.19 -1.21
C HIS A 218 -5.11 -8.57 -0.52
N PRO A 219 -4.34 -9.61 -0.90
CA PRO A 219 -4.34 -10.89 -0.23
C PRO A 219 -3.88 -10.71 1.21
N ASN A 220 -4.58 -11.42 2.08
CA ASN A 220 -4.31 -11.41 3.50
C ASN A 220 -3.20 -12.42 3.82
N PHE A 221 -1.94 -11.99 3.77
CA PHE A 221 -0.81 -12.88 4.08
C PHE A 221 -0.82 -13.42 5.51
N ARG A 222 -1.48 -12.74 6.47
CA ARG A 222 -1.67 -13.30 7.82
C ARG A 222 -2.61 -14.49 7.81
N GLU A 223 -3.62 -14.45 6.96
CA GLU A 223 -4.51 -15.58 6.74
C GLU A 223 -3.83 -16.71 5.98
N ALA A 224 -3.03 -16.38 4.96
CA ALA A 224 -2.21 -17.38 4.27
C ALA A 224 -1.26 -18.09 5.24
N ALA A 225 -0.56 -17.34 6.09
CA ALA A 225 0.30 -17.90 7.14
C ALA A 225 -0.48 -18.78 8.12
N ALA A 226 -1.68 -18.37 8.54
CA ALA A 226 -2.50 -19.16 9.44
C ALA A 226 -2.99 -20.47 8.80
N ARG A 227 -3.41 -20.43 7.54
CA ARG A 227 -3.81 -21.63 6.77
C ARG A 227 -2.64 -22.58 6.52
N ALA A 228 -1.44 -22.03 6.36
CA ALA A 228 -0.21 -22.80 6.21
C ALA A 228 0.29 -23.41 7.52
N GLY A 229 -0.35 -23.12 8.66
CA GLY A 229 -0.04 -23.76 9.95
C GLY A 229 0.90 -22.97 10.86
N PHE A 230 1.35 -21.77 10.48
CA PHE A 230 2.27 -20.93 11.28
C PHE A 230 1.58 -20.20 12.44
N GLY A 231 0.58 -20.82 13.06
CA GLY A 231 -0.22 -20.26 14.16
C GLY A 231 -1.47 -19.47 13.72
N PRO A 232 -2.29 -19.01 14.67
CA PRO A 232 -3.53 -18.29 14.37
C PRO A 232 -3.27 -16.87 13.83
N THR A 233 -4.18 -16.30 13.04
CA THR A 233 -4.03 -14.97 12.39
C THR A 233 -3.66 -13.83 13.35
N VAL A 234 -4.08 -13.88 14.63
CA VAL A 234 -3.74 -12.91 15.70
C VAL A 234 -2.31 -13.04 16.17
N LYS A 235 -1.74 -14.24 16.12
CA LYS A 235 -0.47 -14.61 16.74
C LYS A 235 0.23 -15.62 15.83
N ILE A 236 0.70 -15.12 14.70
CA ILE A 236 1.56 -15.86 13.78
C ILE A 236 2.91 -16.10 14.47
N ASP A 237 3.43 -17.31 14.36
CA ASP A 237 4.81 -17.62 14.71
C ASP A 237 5.73 -17.12 13.60
N TYR A 238 6.27 -15.93 13.79
CA TYR A 238 7.15 -15.30 12.82
C TYR A 238 8.53 -15.94 12.76
N THR A 239 8.94 -16.69 13.78
CA THR A 239 10.21 -17.40 13.80
C THR A 239 10.11 -18.60 12.89
N GLU A 240 9.13 -19.47 13.13
CA GLU A 240 8.88 -20.67 12.32
C GLU A 240 8.58 -20.30 10.85
N LEU A 241 7.74 -19.27 10.63
CA LEU A 241 7.44 -18.79 9.29
C LEU A 241 8.70 -18.29 8.57
N TYR A 242 9.58 -17.56 9.26
CA TYR A 242 10.80 -17.05 8.64
C TYR A 242 11.82 -18.17 8.37
N GLU A 243 11.93 -19.18 9.25
CA GLU A 243 12.78 -20.35 9.01
C GLU A 243 12.34 -21.08 7.73
N ALA A 244 11.06 -21.41 7.60
CA ALA A 244 10.52 -22.05 6.40
C ALA A 244 10.67 -21.17 5.14
N PHE A 245 10.45 -19.86 5.28
CA PHE A 245 10.60 -18.89 4.19
C PHE A 245 12.06 -18.76 3.74
N SER A 246 12.99 -18.74 4.69
CA SER A 246 14.43 -18.65 4.46
C SER A 246 14.98 -19.92 3.83
N GLU A 247 14.60 -21.09 4.34
CA GLU A 247 14.95 -22.38 3.76
C GLU A 247 14.47 -22.49 2.30
N TYR A 248 13.25 -22.04 2.04
CA TYR A 248 12.68 -22.08 0.69
C TYR A 248 13.42 -21.15 -0.28
N TRP A 249 13.69 -19.90 0.10
CA TRP A 249 14.33 -18.93 -0.80
C TRP A 249 15.85 -19.04 -0.86
N GLY A 250 16.49 -19.56 0.18
CA GLY A 250 17.92 -19.73 0.30
C GLY A 250 18.71 -18.46 -0.05
N ASP A 251 19.66 -18.63 -0.96
CA ASP A 251 20.62 -17.60 -1.41
C ASP A 251 19.95 -16.37 -2.09
N VAL A 252 18.68 -16.47 -2.46
CA VAL A 252 17.92 -15.34 -3.00
C VAL A 252 17.74 -14.23 -1.96
N LEU A 253 17.47 -14.58 -0.69
CA LEU A 253 17.25 -13.56 0.36
C LEU A 253 18.53 -12.81 0.68
N GLU A 254 19.65 -13.53 0.78
CA GLU A 254 20.97 -12.92 1.02
C GLU A 254 21.30 -11.87 -0.04
N ARG A 255 21.06 -12.19 -1.32
CA ARG A 255 21.33 -11.28 -2.44
C ARG A 255 20.37 -10.09 -2.52
N LEU A 256 19.18 -10.18 -1.95
CA LEU A 256 18.29 -9.02 -1.78
C LEU A 256 18.79 -8.09 -0.68
N ASP A 257 19.50 -8.61 0.31
CA ASP A 257 20.01 -7.87 1.47
C ASP A 257 21.36 -7.17 1.24
N GLU A 258 22.15 -7.63 0.27
CA GLU A 258 23.59 -7.33 0.14
C GLU A 258 23.98 -5.85 -0.13
N ARG A 259 23.06 -4.91 -0.39
CA ARG A 259 23.45 -3.56 -0.85
C ARG A 259 22.66 -2.38 -0.26
N TYR A 260 22.87 -2.13 1.04
CA TYR A 260 22.82 -0.82 1.73
C TYR A 260 21.56 -0.48 2.58
N ARG A 261 21.61 -0.87 3.88
CA ARG A 261 20.83 -0.43 5.08
C ARG A 261 19.32 -0.79 5.15
N THR A 262 18.74 -1.23 6.28
CA THR A 262 19.15 -1.22 7.71
C THR A 262 18.96 -2.56 8.44
N ARG A 263 18.33 -3.58 7.84
CA ARG A 263 18.19 -4.92 8.44
C ARG A 263 18.20 -5.98 7.34
N PRO A 264 19.00 -7.04 7.47
CA PRO A 264 18.84 -8.21 6.61
C PRO A 264 17.42 -8.75 6.75
N ALA A 265 16.93 -9.42 5.70
CA ALA A 265 15.78 -10.29 5.76
C ALA A 265 15.96 -11.20 6.98
N GLY A 266 14.90 -11.28 7.76
CA GLY A 266 14.93 -11.82 9.11
C GLY A 266 13.52 -11.81 9.68
N VAL A 267 13.33 -12.44 10.83
CA VAL A 267 12.05 -12.43 11.56
C VAL A 267 11.49 -11.01 11.71
N SER A 268 12.35 -10.03 12.04
CA SER A 268 11.93 -8.63 12.20
C SER A 268 11.52 -7.95 10.89
N TRP A 269 12.18 -8.30 9.78
CA TRP A 269 11.82 -7.81 8.45
C TRP A 269 10.47 -8.41 8.02
N LEU A 270 10.29 -9.72 8.17
CA LEU A 270 9.06 -10.42 7.83
C LEU A 270 7.89 -9.89 8.66
N HIS A 271 8.10 -9.69 9.96
CA HIS A 271 7.14 -9.06 10.85
C HIS A 271 6.77 -7.63 10.38
N ALA A 272 7.74 -6.82 9.93
CA ALA A 272 7.46 -5.48 9.40
C ALA A 272 6.60 -5.53 8.13
N GLN A 273 6.82 -6.49 7.24
CA GLN A 273 6.00 -6.67 6.03
C GLN A 273 4.54 -7.02 6.37
N PHE A 274 4.32 -7.90 7.35
CA PHE A 274 2.98 -8.34 7.77
C PHE A 274 2.20 -7.31 8.58
N ASN A 275 2.89 -6.34 9.19
CA ASN A 275 2.29 -5.32 10.05
C ASN A 275 2.40 -3.89 9.48
N ALA A 276 2.88 -3.75 8.25
CA ALA A 276 2.96 -2.45 7.58
C ALA A 276 1.57 -1.80 7.54
N ARG A 277 1.49 -0.52 7.92
CA ARG A 277 0.26 0.26 7.80
C ARG A 277 0.02 0.59 6.33
N GLY A 278 -0.65 -0.31 5.63
CA GLY A 278 -1.03 -0.15 4.23
C GLY A 278 -0.61 -1.33 3.36
N LEU A 279 -0.72 -1.12 2.06
CA LEU A 279 -0.46 -2.12 1.03
C LEU A 279 1.01 -2.52 0.95
N MET A 280 1.28 -3.83 0.94
CA MET A 280 2.53 -4.41 0.45
C MET A 280 2.64 -4.21 -1.07
N GLY A 281 2.94 -2.97 -1.46
CA GLY A 281 2.92 -2.55 -2.86
C GLY A 281 4.22 -2.80 -3.61
N GLN A 282 5.25 -3.32 -2.93
CA GLN A 282 6.53 -3.57 -3.56
C GLN A 282 6.50 -4.93 -4.29
N PRO A 283 6.77 -4.96 -5.61
CA PRO A 283 6.56 -6.17 -6.42
C PRO A 283 7.43 -7.37 -6.09
N VAL A 284 8.70 -7.17 -5.75
CA VAL A 284 9.62 -8.27 -5.42
C VAL A 284 9.22 -8.92 -4.09
N VAL A 285 9.04 -8.15 -3.01
CA VAL A 285 8.53 -8.65 -1.72
C VAL A 285 7.23 -9.39 -1.94
N ARG A 286 6.37 -8.82 -2.79
CA ARG A 286 5.06 -9.40 -3.02
C ARG A 286 5.13 -10.74 -3.75
N GLU A 287 5.88 -10.82 -4.85
CA GLU A 287 6.11 -12.08 -5.56
C GLU A 287 6.83 -13.12 -4.66
N LEU A 288 7.75 -12.70 -3.77
CA LEU A 288 8.37 -13.63 -2.82
C LEU A 288 7.34 -14.33 -1.93
N PHE A 289 6.36 -13.60 -1.39
CA PHE A 289 5.31 -14.20 -0.58
C PHE A 289 4.29 -14.97 -1.42
N ASP A 290 3.84 -14.40 -2.55
CA ASP A 290 2.89 -15.05 -3.45
C ASP A 290 3.42 -16.42 -3.92
N ILE A 291 4.68 -16.48 -4.35
CA ILE A 291 5.35 -17.71 -4.79
C ILE A 291 5.54 -18.68 -3.62
N PHE A 292 6.03 -18.20 -2.47
CA PHE A 292 6.23 -19.05 -1.29
C PHE A 292 4.92 -19.73 -0.86
N PHE A 293 3.83 -18.97 -0.67
CA PHE A 293 2.57 -19.57 -0.25
C PHE A 293 1.98 -20.48 -1.32
N ARG A 294 2.11 -20.15 -2.60
CA ARG A 294 1.60 -20.98 -3.68
C ARG A 294 2.37 -22.29 -3.82
N ASP A 295 3.69 -22.23 -3.95
CA ASP A 295 4.51 -23.39 -4.29
C ASP A 295 4.80 -24.25 -3.06
N ARG A 296 5.21 -23.62 -1.95
CA ARG A 296 5.58 -24.34 -0.73
C ARG A 296 4.38 -24.78 0.12
N CYS A 297 3.29 -24.00 0.10
CA CYS A 297 2.12 -24.23 0.96
C CYS A 297 0.87 -24.67 0.19
N GLY A 298 0.88 -24.67 -1.16
CA GLY A 298 -0.29 -25.02 -1.97
C GLY A 298 -1.44 -24.00 -1.86
N LEU A 299 -1.16 -22.76 -1.46
CA LEU A 299 -2.15 -21.73 -1.20
C LEU A 299 -2.08 -20.62 -2.26
N ASP A 300 -3.11 -20.51 -3.08
CA ASP A 300 -3.26 -19.31 -3.91
C ASP A 300 -3.86 -18.17 -3.08
N VAL A 301 -3.00 -17.25 -2.66
CA VAL A 301 -3.34 -16.14 -1.77
C VAL A 301 -4.43 -15.21 -2.33
N TYR A 302 -4.69 -15.29 -3.63
CA TYR A 302 -5.70 -14.53 -4.36
C TYR A 302 -7.05 -15.22 -4.47
N GLN A 303 -7.09 -16.54 -4.25
CA GLN A 303 -8.30 -17.37 -4.35
C GLN A 303 -8.63 -18.05 -3.02
N MET A 304 -8.03 -17.59 -1.91
CA MET A 304 -8.40 -18.09 -0.60
C MET A 304 -9.87 -17.71 -0.34
N PRO A 305 -10.75 -18.68 0.00
CA PRO A 305 -12.06 -18.31 0.51
C PRO A 305 -11.84 -17.45 1.76
N PRO A 306 -12.72 -16.51 2.11
CA PRO A 306 -12.61 -15.83 3.40
C PRO A 306 -12.53 -16.89 4.50
N LEU A 307 -11.58 -16.75 5.44
CA LEU A 307 -11.60 -17.54 6.68
C LEU A 307 -13.03 -17.43 7.22
N GLU A 308 -13.77 -18.54 7.25
CA GLU A 308 -14.97 -18.62 8.07
C GLU A 308 -14.52 -18.13 9.44
N SER A 309 -15.05 -16.98 9.83
CA SER A 309 -14.41 -16.17 10.85
C SER A 309 -14.32 -16.99 12.13
N SER A 310 -13.16 -17.58 12.41
CA SER A 310 -12.80 -18.01 13.75
C SER A 310 -12.74 -16.80 14.70
N TYR A 311 -12.77 -15.59 14.13
CA TYR A 311 -12.99 -14.30 14.79
C TYR A 311 -14.44 -13.95 15.12
N LYS A 312 -15.43 -14.68 14.60
CA LYS A 312 -16.70 -14.84 15.29
C LYS A 312 -16.64 -16.12 16.13
N ARG A 313 -15.69 -16.19 17.08
CA ARG A 313 -16.19 -16.53 18.42
C ARG A 313 -17.26 -15.49 18.68
N PHE A 314 -18.54 -15.88 18.55
CA PHE A 314 -19.69 -15.04 18.85
C PHE A 314 -19.32 -14.19 20.06
N MET A 315 -18.94 -12.92 19.83
CA MET A 315 -18.74 -12.03 20.95
C MET A 315 -20.11 -11.96 21.59
N PRO A 316 -20.24 -12.37 22.86
CA PRO A 316 -21.55 -12.58 23.42
C PRO A 316 -22.36 -11.29 23.27
N VAL A 317 -23.63 -11.40 22.90
CA VAL A 317 -24.49 -10.24 22.74
C VAL A 317 -24.71 -9.63 24.12
N PHE A 318 -24.42 -8.34 24.27
CA PHE A 318 -24.74 -7.59 25.49
C PHE A 318 -25.77 -6.52 25.16
N TYR A 319 -26.63 -6.28 26.15
CA TYR A 319 -27.70 -5.30 26.04
C TYR A 319 -27.40 -4.11 26.94
N CYS A 320 -27.76 -2.91 26.48
CA CYS A 320 -27.48 -1.67 27.17
C CYS A 320 -28.24 -1.63 28.52
N PRO A 321 -27.54 -1.46 29.66
CA PRO A 321 -28.20 -1.39 30.98
C PRO A 321 -28.75 0.00 31.32
N ASN A 322 -28.54 1.02 30.46
CA ASN A 322 -28.95 2.40 30.71
C ASN A 322 -30.49 2.54 30.66
N PRO A 323 -31.17 2.83 31.79
CA PRO A 323 -32.63 2.88 31.84
C PRO A 323 -33.22 4.15 31.21
N TYR A 324 -32.41 5.18 30.98
CA TYR A 324 -32.87 6.48 30.47
C TYR A 324 -32.60 6.67 28.96
N ALA A 325 -32.14 5.63 28.28
CA ALA A 325 -31.86 5.71 26.86
C ALA A 325 -33.14 5.69 26.01
N ALA A 326 -33.20 6.57 25.00
CA ALA A 326 -34.33 6.65 24.07
C ALA A 326 -34.61 5.35 23.30
N HIS A 327 -33.61 4.47 23.16
CA HIS A 327 -33.75 3.17 22.51
C HIS A 327 -34.46 2.12 23.38
N GLY A 328 -34.82 2.43 24.62
CA GLY A 328 -35.49 1.49 25.54
C GLY A 328 -34.58 0.38 26.06
N ARG A 329 -35.17 -0.60 26.77
CA ARG A 329 -34.46 -1.77 27.30
C ARG A 329 -34.22 -2.81 26.22
N GLY A 330 -33.12 -3.56 26.31
CA GLY A 330 -32.83 -4.67 25.38
C GLY A 330 -32.19 -4.25 24.06
N GLU A 331 -31.74 -2.99 23.93
CA GLU A 331 -30.93 -2.57 22.79
C GLU A 331 -29.52 -3.18 22.87
N GLN A 332 -29.04 -3.77 21.77
CA GLN A 332 -27.71 -4.33 21.69
C GLN A 332 -26.63 -3.22 21.73
N VAL A 333 -25.58 -3.42 22.52
CA VAL A 333 -24.47 -2.47 22.58
C VAL A 333 -23.65 -2.50 21.29
N LYS A 334 -23.14 -1.33 20.88
CA LYS A 334 -22.39 -1.16 19.62
C LYS A 334 -21.03 -1.84 19.63
N ARG A 335 -20.36 -1.86 20.78
CA ARG A 335 -19.00 -2.39 20.90
C ARG A 335 -18.81 -3.09 22.24
N VAL A 336 -18.11 -4.22 22.19
CA VAL A 336 -17.72 -5.02 23.35
C VAL A 336 -16.23 -5.33 23.23
N THR A 337 -15.46 -5.04 24.28
CA THR A 337 -14.02 -5.33 24.34
C THR A 337 -13.73 -6.10 25.63
N ARG A 338 -12.85 -7.11 25.59
CA ARG A 338 -12.41 -7.79 26.82
C ARG A 338 -11.42 -6.92 27.58
N CYS A 339 -11.52 -6.89 28.92
CA CYS A 339 -10.49 -6.31 29.75
C CYS A 339 -9.18 -7.11 29.60
N LYS A 340 -8.03 -6.42 29.54
CA LYS A 340 -6.73 -7.07 29.36
C LYS A 340 -6.32 -7.90 30.57
N ASP A 341 -6.69 -7.45 31.76
CA ASP A 341 -6.23 -8.00 33.03
C ASP A 341 -7.17 -9.09 33.57
N ASN A 342 -8.44 -9.12 33.14
CA ASN A 342 -9.41 -10.13 33.54
C ASN A 342 -10.36 -10.49 32.39
N PRO A 343 -10.29 -11.71 31.82
CA PRO A 343 -11.12 -12.13 30.70
C PRO A 343 -12.62 -12.29 31.04
N ASP A 344 -12.99 -12.34 32.33
CA ASP A 344 -14.37 -12.41 32.80
C ASP A 344 -15.05 -11.03 32.88
N ILE A 345 -14.31 -9.95 32.60
CA ILE A 345 -14.81 -8.58 32.59
C ILE A 345 -14.73 -8.01 31.18
N LEU A 346 -15.82 -7.38 30.73
CA LEU A 346 -15.91 -6.76 29.41
C LEU A 346 -16.29 -5.28 29.51
N ASP A 347 -15.64 -4.46 28.69
CA ASP A 347 -16.02 -3.08 28.44
C ASP A 347 -17.07 -3.02 27.33
N ILE A 348 -18.26 -2.54 27.67
CA ILE A 348 -19.37 -2.32 26.73
C ILE A 348 -19.51 -0.83 26.40
N SER A 349 -19.92 -0.54 25.16
CA SER A 349 -20.21 0.81 24.70
C SER A 349 -21.47 0.82 23.82
N CYS A 350 -22.45 1.62 24.22
CA CYS A 350 -23.72 1.76 23.52
C CYS A 350 -23.77 3.01 22.63
N LYS A 351 -24.66 2.98 21.62
CA LYS A 351 -24.96 4.14 20.76
C LYS A 351 -25.51 5.35 21.54
N CYS A 352 -26.10 5.14 22.71
CA CYS A 352 -26.54 6.23 23.60
C CYS A 352 -25.39 6.92 24.35
N GLY A 353 -24.13 6.57 24.09
CA GLY A 353 -22.96 7.15 24.75
C GLY A 353 -22.64 6.56 26.13
N PHE A 354 -23.45 5.63 26.62
CA PHE A 354 -23.20 4.89 27.85
C PHE A 354 -22.07 3.87 27.66
N THR A 355 -21.14 3.80 28.61
CA THR A 355 -20.07 2.80 28.64
C THR A 355 -19.91 2.24 30.06
N ALA A 356 -19.68 0.93 30.17
CA ALA A 356 -19.56 0.25 31.46
C ALA A 356 -18.72 -1.03 31.37
N MET A 357 -18.23 -1.47 32.52
CA MET A 357 -17.64 -2.78 32.75
C MET A 357 -18.70 -3.74 33.28
N VAL A 358 -18.79 -4.93 32.67
CA VAL A 358 -19.79 -5.96 32.99
C VAL A 358 -19.16 -7.35 33.02
N SER A 359 -19.81 -8.29 33.69
CA SER A 359 -19.37 -9.69 33.73
C SER A 359 -19.68 -10.40 32.42
N ALA A 360 -18.81 -11.33 32.01
CA ALA A 360 -19.06 -12.27 30.93
C ALA A 360 -20.36 -13.08 31.12
N ALA A 361 -20.77 -13.33 32.36
CA ALA A 361 -21.99 -14.06 32.70
C ALA A 361 -23.29 -13.29 32.38
N SER A 362 -23.21 -11.99 32.08
CA SER A 362 -24.35 -11.15 31.66
C SER A 362 -24.65 -11.25 30.15
N ALA A 363 -23.85 -12.02 29.41
CA ALA A 363 -24.08 -12.33 28.01
C ALA A 363 -25.51 -12.85 27.74
N GLY A 364 -26.16 -12.29 26.71
CA GLY A 364 -27.47 -12.71 26.23
C GLY A 364 -28.64 -12.38 27.16
N LYS A 365 -28.39 -11.79 28.34
CA LYS A 365 -29.41 -11.47 29.33
C LYS A 365 -29.79 -9.99 29.25
N THR A 366 -31.05 -9.68 29.52
CA THR A 366 -31.48 -8.30 29.75
C THR A 366 -30.73 -7.76 30.97
N MET A 367 -29.98 -6.67 30.77
CA MET A 367 -29.15 -6.08 31.81
C MET A 367 -29.80 -4.85 32.43
N THR A 368 -29.48 -4.60 33.70
CA THR A 368 -29.84 -3.41 34.47
C THR A 368 -28.60 -2.76 35.06
N MET A 369 -28.76 -1.61 35.71
CA MET A 369 -27.67 -0.96 36.42
C MET A 369 -27.08 -1.82 37.56
N ALA A 370 -27.80 -2.82 38.07
CA ALA A 370 -27.28 -3.74 39.08
C ALA A 370 -26.24 -4.73 38.53
N ASP A 371 -26.28 -5.01 37.22
CA ASP A 371 -25.34 -5.90 36.53
C ASP A 371 -24.04 -5.17 36.12
N VAL A 372 -23.95 -3.87 36.38
CA VAL A 372 -22.81 -3.03 36.04
C VAL A 372 -21.78 -3.06 37.17
N ILE A 373 -20.59 -3.56 36.88
CA ILE A 373 -19.45 -3.56 37.81
C ILE A 373 -18.95 -2.13 38.02
N LYS A 374 -18.80 -1.39 36.91
CA LYS A 374 -18.32 0.00 36.94
C LYS A 374 -18.84 0.77 35.73
N VAL A 375 -19.41 1.95 35.96
CA VAL A 375 -19.74 2.87 34.88
C VAL A 375 -18.48 3.61 34.43
N GLY A 376 -18.20 3.58 33.13
CA GLY A 376 -17.15 4.40 32.51
C GLY A 376 -17.66 5.78 32.11
N LYS A 377 -18.80 5.83 31.41
CA LYS A 377 -19.49 7.06 30.99
C LYS A 377 -21.00 6.85 31.05
N PHE A 378 -21.70 7.82 31.62
CA PHE A 378 -23.16 7.79 31.71
C PHE A 378 -23.86 8.21 30.40
N GLY A 379 -23.19 8.93 29.51
CA GLY A 379 -23.82 9.52 28.32
C GLY A 379 -24.73 10.71 28.65
N PRO A 380 -25.38 11.33 27.65
CA PRO A 380 -26.17 12.56 27.81
C PRO A 380 -27.48 12.37 28.56
N THR A 381 -28.04 11.15 28.58
CA THR A 381 -29.39 10.88 29.13
C THR A 381 -29.46 11.01 30.65
N TRP A 382 -28.34 10.79 31.35
CA TRP A 382 -28.30 10.90 32.82
C TRP A 382 -28.29 12.35 33.29
N PRO A 383 -27.45 13.26 32.75
CA PRO A 383 -27.58 14.69 33.01
C PRO A 383 -28.97 15.27 32.65
N GLU A 384 -29.59 14.81 31.56
CA GLU A 384 -30.96 15.19 31.17
C GLU A 384 -31.99 14.78 32.24
N GLN A 385 -31.88 13.55 32.76
CA GLN A 385 -32.75 13.10 33.83
C GLN A 385 -32.52 13.88 35.14
N CYS A 386 -31.27 14.22 35.47
CA CYS A 386 -30.98 15.13 36.58
C CYS A 386 -31.62 16.52 36.37
N ALA A 387 -31.58 17.06 35.15
CA ALA A 387 -32.20 18.35 34.82
C ALA A 387 -33.72 18.31 35.02
N LYS A 388 -34.37 17.21 34.61
CA LYS A 388 -35.81 17.00 34.79
C LYS A 388 -36.22 16.97 36.26
N LEU A 389 -35.54 16.15 37.08
CA LEU A 389 -35.82 16.08 38.51
C LEU A 389 -35.55 17.41 39.24
N ARG A 390 -34.53 18.16 38.79
CA ARG A 390 -34.26 19.51 39.29
C ARG A 390 -35.39 20.49 38.96
N ALA A 391 -35.95 20.41 37.75
CA ALA A 391 -37.10 21.22 37.34
C ALA A 391 -38.38 20.89 38.13
N GLU A 392 -38.51 19.64 38.61
CA GLU A 392 -39.57 19.19 39.53
C GLU A 392 -39.36 19.67 40.99
N GLY A 393 -38.34 20.49 41.25
CA GLY A 393 -38.06 21.07 42.57
C GLY A 393 -37.28 20.15 43.52
N LYS A 394 -36.79 19.00 43.06
CA LYS A 394 -36.07 18.03 43.90
C LYS A 394 -34.65 18.50 44.19
N GLY A 395 -34.22 18.36 45.44
CA GLY A 395 -32.84 18.63 45.86
C GLY A 395 -31.85 17.54 45.44
N LEU A 396 -30.54 17.83 45.49
CA LEU A 396 -29.48 16.89 45.07
C LEU A 396 -29.59 15.52 45.77
N SER A 397 -29.86 15.48 47.07
CA SER A 397 -29.98 14.23 47.83
C SER A 397 -31.20 13.41 47.43
N GLN A 398 -32.31 14.06 47.06
CA GLN A 398 -33.50 13.38 46.54
C GLN A 398 -33.22 12.81 45.14
N VAL A 399 -32.51 13.55 44.30
CA VAL A 399 -32.10 13.08 42.96
C VAL A 399 -31.10 11.92 43.03
N ALA A 400 -30.15 11.96 43.97
CA ALA A 400 -29.25 10.84 44.21
C ALA A 400 -30.04 9.58 44.61
N LYS A 401 -31.05 9.74 45.48
CA LYS A 401 -31.92 8.65 45.91
C LYS A 401 -32.79 8.10 44.77
N GLU A 402 -33.41 8.96 43.97
CA GLU A 402 -34.30 8.55 42.87
C GLU A 402 -33.56 7.91 41.70
N LEU A 403 -32.33 8.35 41.40
CA LEU A 403 -31.49 7.76 40.36
C LEU A 403 -30.68 6.55 40.87
N ASN A 404 -30.80 6.21 42.16
CA ASN A 404 -30.03 5.18 42.84
C ASN A 404 -28.52 5.34 42.62
N LEU A 405 -28.01 6.55 42.83
CA LEU A 405 -26.60 6.91 42.65
C LEU A 405 -25.95 7.37 43.97
N PRO A 406 -24.65 7.10 44.18
CA PRO A 406 -23.89 7.78 45.22
C PRO A 406 -23.95 9.30 45.03
N GLU A 407 -24.06 10.04 46.14
CA GLU A 407 -24.28 11.49 46.08
C GLU A 407 -23.18 12.24 45.30
N ASN A 408 -21.93 11.78 45.38
CA ASN A 408 -20.82 12.34 44.60
C ASN A 408 -21.03 12.17 43.08
N THR A 409 -21.52 11.01 42.64
CA THR A 409 -21.85 10.75 41.23
C THR A 409 -23.05 11.57 40.78
N ALA A 410 -24.09 11.65 41.62
CA ALA A 410 -25.23 12.51 41.36
C ALA A 410 -24.81 13.99 41.24
N ARG A 411 -23.91 14.46 42.11
CA ARG A 411 -23.36 15.82 42.07
C ARG A 411 -22.57 16.10 40.79
N TYR A 412 -21.80 15.12 40.31
CA TYR A 412 -21.10 15.23 39.02
C TYR A 412 -22.07 15.39 37.85
N LEU A 413 -23.11 14.55 37.76
CA LEU A 413 -24.12 14.62 36.70
C LEU A 413 -24.99 15.88 36.82
N TRP A 414 -25.30 16.28 38.05
CA TRP A 414 -26.02 17.51 38.37
C TRP A 414 -25.31 18.75 37.85
N ARG A 415 -23.98 18.82 37.97
CA ARG A 415 -23.18 19.93 37.41
C ARG A 415 -23.18 19.96 35.88
N GLN A 416 -23.39 18.82 35.24
CA GLN A 416 -23.49 18.71 33.77
C GLN A 416 -24.91 18.95 33.27
N SER A 417 -25.90 18.92 34.15
CA SER A 417 -27.29 19.25 33.81
C SER A 417 -27.39 20.74 33.44
N LYS A 418 -27.64 21.02 32.16
CA LYS A 418 -28.09 22.36 31.76
C LYS A 418 -29.54 22.52 32.23
N PRO A 419 -29.93 23.66 32.84
CA PRO A 419 -31.34 23.88 33.12
C PRO A 419 -32.13 23.76 31.82
N LEU A 420 -33.18 22.94 31.83
CA LEU A 420 -34.18 22.94 30.77
C LEU A 420 -34.82 24.33 30.80
N LEU A 421 -34.38 25.22 29.90
CA LEU A 421 -35.11 26.46 29.65
C LEU A 421 -36.53 26.03 29.27
N ALA A 422 -37.52 26.55 30.01
CA ALA A 422 -38.92 26.35 29.72
C ALA A 422 -39.16 26.63 28.23
N ALA A 423 -39.48 25.58 27.48
CA ALA A 423 -40.03 25.74 26.15
C ALA A 423 -41.42 26.37 26.30
N ASP A 424 -41.67 27.37 25.46
CA ASP A 424 -42.99 27.88 25.05
C ASP A 424 -43.85 28.70 26.02
N GLU A 425 -43.59 30.02 26.02
CA GLU A 425 -44.67 31.04 26.04
C GLU A 425 -44.51 32.12 24.95
N LYS A 426 -43.34 32.24 24.29
CA LYS A 426 -43.12 33.22 23.20
C LYS A 426 -43.44 32.71 21.80
N THR A 427 -43.60 31.39 21.61
CA THR A 427 -43.91 30.79 20.29
C THR A 427 -45.42 30.77 20.00
N LEU A 428 -46.28 30.81 21.03
CA LEU A 428 -47.74 30.87 20.87
C LEU A 428 -48.28 32.27 20.54
N LYS A 429 -47.67 33.35 21.02
CA LYS A 429 -48.11 34.73 20.72
C LYS A 429 -47.71 35.24 19.33
N LYS A 430 -46.82 34.54 18.62
CA LYS A 430 -46.37 34.94 17.27
C LYS A 430 -47.20 34.33 16.14
N GLN A 431 -48.16 33.46 16.44
CA GLN A 431 -49.13 32.92 15.47
C GLN A 431 -50.51 33.58 15.53
N GLU A 432 -50.83 34.34 16.59
CA GLU A 432 -52.10 35.10 16.69
C GLU A 432 -51.99 36.57 16.23
N SER A 433 -50.80 37.04 15.87
CA SER A 433 -50.58 38.39 15.30
C SER A 433 -50.30 38.38 13.79
N ALA A 434 -50.57 37.25 13.13
CA ALA A 434 -50.49 37.08 11.68
C ALA A 434 -51.76 36.40 11.11
N LYS A 435 -52.94 36.79 11.61
CA LYS A 435 -54.23 36.61 10.95
C LYS A 435 -54.98 37.93 10.90
#